data_AF-A0A1S3XZ59-F1
#
_entry.id   AF-A0A1S3XZ59-F1
#
_cell.length_a   1.000
_cell.length_b   1.000
_cell.length_c   1.000
_cell.angle_alpha   90.00
_cell.angle_beta   90.00
_cell.angle_gamma   90.00
#
_symmetry.space_group_name_H-M   'P 1'
#
loop_
_entity.id
_entity.type
_entity.pdbx_description
1 polymer ?
#
loop_
_entity_poly.entity_id
_entity_poly.type
_entity_poly.pdbx_seq_one_letter_code
_entity_poly.pdbx_strand_id
1 'polypeptide(L)'
;MYGAFWCSHCQEQKEMFGREASKLLDYVECFPDGVKKGIYMANACQEAKLEGFPTWVINGEVLSGEKKLSELAELSGFTMKEITEAK
;
A
#
# COMPACT_ATOMS: atom_id res chain seq x y z
N MET A 1 -1.56 2.50 -0.71
CA MET A 1 -1.64 1.06 -0.39
C MET A 1 -2.58 0.84 0.77
N TYR A 2 -3.57 -0.02 0.59
CA TYR A 2 -4.43 -0.53 1.64
C TYR A 2 -3.80 -1.79 2.24
N GLY A 3 -3.76 -1.88 3.56
CA GLY A 3 -3.24 -3.06 4.24
C GLY A 3 -3.70 -3.16 5.68
N ALA A 4 -3.12 -4.11 6.39
CA ALA A 4 -3.35 -4.29 7.81
C ALA A 4 -2.03 -4.48 8.56
N PHE A 5 -1.93 -3.96 9.77
CA PHE A 5 -0.68 -4.01 10.55
C PHE A 5 -0.17 -5.44 10.82
N TRP A 6 -1.08 -6.43 10.84
CA TRP A 6 -0.79 -7.84 11.11
C TRP A 6 -0.54 -8.68 9.84
N CYS A 7 -0.70 -8.09 8.66
CA CYS A 7 -0.54 -8.78 7.39
C CYS A 7 0.95 -8.88 7.02
N SER A 8 1.48 -10.11 6.88
CA SER A 8 2.90 -10.37 6.58
C SER A 8 3.33 -9.73 5.26
N HIS A 9 2.57 -9.97 4.19
CA HIS A 9 2.81 -9.37 2.88
C HIS A 9 2.77 -7.83 2.88
N CYS A 10 2.00 -7.24 3.80
CA CYS A 10 1.95 -5.78 3.95
C CYS A 10 3.21 -5.25 4.63
N GLN A 11 3.79 -6.02 5.55
CA GLN A 11 5.05 -5.70 6.20
C GLN A 11 6.21 -5.89 5.21
N GLU A 12 6.26 -7.02 4.50
CA GLU A 12 7.24 -7.32 3.45
C GLU A 12 7.24 -6.22 2.37
N GLN A 13 6.06 -5.84 1.87
CA GLN A 13 5.94 -4.73 0.93
C GLN A 13 6.49 -3.40 1.49
N LYS A 14 6.24 -3.07 2.76
CA LYS A 14 6.79 -1.85 3.40
C LYS A 14 8.31 -1.95 3.57
N GLU A 15 8.82 -3.13 3.88
CA GLU A 15 10.25 -3.38 4.03
C GLU A 15 11.02 -3.17 2.72
N MET A 16 10.41 -3.49 1.56
CA MET A 16 11.02 -3.20 0.25
C MET A 16 11.32 -1.71 0.07
N PHE A 17 10.48 -0.82 0.60
CA PHE A 17 10.73 0.63 0.61
C PHE A 17 11.75 1.07 1.67
N GLY A 18 11.95 0.25 2.71
CA GLY A 18 12.78 0.59 3.85
C GLY A 18 12.09 1.54 4.83
N ARG A 19 12.73 1.74 5.99
CA ARG A 19 12.12 2.43 7.14
C ARG A 19 11.70 3.88 6.86
N GLU A 20 12.52 4.63 6.14
CA GLU A 20 12.25 6.06 5.95
C GLU A 20 11.27 6.30 4.80
N ALA A 21 11.43 5.63 3.66
CA ALA A 21 10.52 5.81 2.54
C ALA A 21 9.13 5.20 2.80
N SER A 22 9.03 4.10 3.58
CA SER A 22 7.72 3.52 3.93
C SER A 22 6.84 4.47 4.75
N LYS A 23 7.41 5.45 5.47
CA LYS A 23 6.65 6.50 6.17
C LYS A 23 6.00 7.50 5.22
N LEU A 24 6.51 7.61 4.00
CA LEU A 24 6.00 8.51 2.95
C LEU A 24 4.96 7.82 2.07
N LEU A 25 4.73 6.52 2.23
CA LEU A 25 3.70 5.82 1.49
C LEU A 25 2.32 6.30 1.93
N ASP A 26 1.45 6.54 0.94
CA ASP A 26 0.02 6.73 1.15
C ASP A 26 -0.63 5.41 1.61
N TYR A 27 -0.41 5.06 2.89
CA TYR A 27 -0.89 3.82 3.50
C TYR A 27 -2.21 4.04 4.24
N VAL A 28 -3.19 3.20 3.96
CA VAL A 28 -4.46 3.13 4.68
C VAL A 28 -4.46 1.88 5.54
N GLU A 29 -4.52 2.06 6.86
CA GLU A 29 -4.70 0.98 7.83
C GLU A 29 -6.16 0.55 7.86
N CYS A 30 -6.43 -0.70 7.47
CA CYS A 30 -7.78 -1.21 7.37
C CYS A 30 -8.33 -1.76 8.69
N PHE A 31 -7.49 -2.06 9.68
CA PHE A 31 -7.92 -2.51 11.02
C PHE A 31 -7.29 -1.66 12.12
N PRO A 32 -7.57 -0.34 12.17
CA PRO A 32 -6.95 0.56 13.15
C PRO A 32 -7.33 0.21 14.60
N ASP A 33 -8.51 -0.40 14.80
CA ASP A 33 -9.02 -0.81 16.12
C ASP A 33 -8.60 -2.24 16.54
N GLY A 34 -7.66 -2.85 15.81
CA GLY A 34 -7.09 -4.16 16.14
C GLY A 34 -7.80 -5.35 15.47
N VAL A 35 -7.46 -6.57 15.92
CA VAL A 35 -7.98 -7.83 15.36
C VAL A 35 -8.65 -8.65 16.46
N LYS A 36 -9.98 -8.63 16.49
CA LYS A 36 -10.81 -9.51 17.33
C LYS A 36 -12.21 -9.62 16.76
N LYS A 37 -12.98 -10.58 17.26
CA LYS A 37 -14.40 -10.73 16.91
C LYS A 37 -15.15 -9.42 17.16
N GLY A 38 -15.91 -8.97 16.17
CA GLY A 38 -16.72 -7.75 16.24
C GLY A 38 -15.98 -6.45 15.90
N ILE A 39 -14.69 -6.50 15.54
CA ILE A 39 -14.04 -5.38 14.86
C ILE A 39 -14.39 -5.44 13.37
N TYR A 40 -14.73 -4.28 12.82
CA TYR A 40 -14.99 -4.10 11.40
C TYR A 40 -13.81 -3.37 10.76
N MET A 41 -13.63 -3.63 9.47
CA MET A 41 -12.65 -2.92 8.67
C MET A 41 -13.03 -1.43 8.56
N ALA A 42 -12.05 -0.53 8.52
CA ALA A 42 -12.31 0.90 8.35
C ALA A 42 -13.14 1.18 7.09
N ASN A 43 -14.08 2.15 7.16
CA ASN A 43 -15.01 2.47 6.07
C ASN A 43 -14.30 2.68 4.72
N ALA A 44 -13.17 3.41 4.71
CA ALA A 44 -12.40 3.67 3.49
C ALA A 44 -11.97 2.38 2.78
N CYS A 45 -11.64 1.32 3.53
CA CYS A 45 -11.28 0.02 2.97
C CYS A 45 -12.52 -0.79 2.53
N GLN A 46 -13.66 -0.63 3.20
CA GLN A 46 -14.91 -1.31 2.82
C GLN A 46 -15.45 -0.74 1.50
N GLU A 47 -15.42 0.58 1.36
CA GLU A 47 -15.82 1.28 0.14
C GLU A 47 -14.91 0.96 -1.05
N ALA A 48 -13.62 0.74 -0.80
CA ALA A 48 -12.65 0.33 -1.80
C ALA A 48 -12.83 -1.11 -2.31
N LYS A 49 -13.77 -1.89 -1.75
CA LYS A 49 -14.12 -3.27 -2.17
C LYS A 49 -12.89 -4.18 -2.34
N LEU A 50 -11.98 -4.11 -1.38
CA LEU A 50 -10.74 -4.86 -1.40
C LEU A 50 -11.01 -6.38 -1.30
N GLU A 51 -10.32 -7.17 -2.11
CA GLU A 51 -10.37 -8.64 -2.04
C GLU A 51 -9.37 -9.23 -1.04
N GLY A 52 -8.33 -8.47 -0.69
CA GLY A 52 -7.27 -8.89 0.22
C GLY A 52 -6.21 -7.81 0.45
N PHE A 53 -5.14 -8.17 1.14
CA PHE A 53 -4.03 -7.28 1.44
C PHE A 53 -2.66 -7.86 1.03
N PRO A 54 -1.68 -7.00 0.70
CA PRO A 54 -1.87 -5.57 0.42
C PRO A 54 -2.68 -5.37 -0.87
N THR A 55 -3.33 -4.21 -1.00
CA THR A 55 -3.95 -3.79 -2.25
C THR A 55 -3.48 -2.39 -2.60
N TRP A 56 -3.07 -2.19 -3.84
CA TRP A 56 -2.68 -0.91 -4.39
C TRP A 56 -3.84 -0.30 -5.17
N VAL A 57 -4.03 1.01 -5.00
CA VAL A 57 -4.88 1.81 -5.87
C VAL A 57 -3.98 2.85 -6.50
N ILE A 58 -3.67 2.70 -7.79
CA ILE A 58 -2.74 3.53 -8.53
C ILE A 58 -3.43 3.95 -9.82
N ASN A 59 -3.53 5.26 -10.08
CA ASN A 59 -4.22 5.79 -11.26
C ASN A 59 -5.67 5.27 -11.45
N GLY A 60 -6.34 4.94 -10.35
CA GLY A 60 -7.71 4.40 -10.35
C GLY A 60 -7.79 2.87 -10.56
N GLU A 61 -6.68 2.20 -10.83
CA GLU A 61 -6.62 0.74 -10.96
C GLU A 61 -6.41 0.08 -9.60
N VAL A 62 -7.15 -1.00 -9.35
CA VAL A 62 -7.05 -1.82 -8.13
C VAL A 62 -6.17 -3.03 -8.40
N LEU A 63 -5.07 -3.14 -7.67
CA LEU A 63 -4.02 -4.14 -7.91
C LEU A 63 -3.74 -4.89 -6.62
N SER A 64 -4.07 -6.18 -6.60
CA SER A 64 -3.90 -7.03 -5.43
C SER A 64 -2.47 -7.53 -5.26
N GLY A 65 -2.10 -7.74 -4.00
CA GLY A 65 -0.85 -8.40 -3.61
C GLY A 65 0.36 -7.48 -3.61
N GLU A 66 1.49 -8.08 -3.24
CA GLU A 66 2.79 -7.42 -3.27
C GLU A 66 3.24 -7.14 -4.70
N LYS A 67 4.03 -6.08 -4.84
CA LYS A 67 4.53 -5.53 -6.08
C LYS A 67 5.99 -5.19 -5.90
N LYS A 68 6.81 -5.56 -6.89
CA LYS A 68 8.22 -5.14 -6.91
C LYS A 68 8.29 -3.63 -7.04
N LEU A 69 9.33 -3.00 -6.50
CA LEU A 69 9.52 -1.55 -6.64
C LEU A 69 9.54 -1.09 -8.11
N SER A 70 10.12 -1.89 -9.01
CA SER A 70 10.13 -1.62 -10.45
C SER A 70 8.73 -1.61 -11.05
N GLU A 71 7.86 -2.53 -10.62
CA GLU A 71 6.47 -2.60 -11.07
C GLU A 71 5.68 -1.40 -10.56
N LEU A 72 5.86 -1.04 -9.28
CA LEU A 72 5.24 0.16 -8.71
C LEU A 72 5.70 1.45 -9.41
N ALA A 73 6.96 1.52 -9.82
CA ALA A 73 7.47 2.64 -10.60
C ALA A 73 6.77 2.75 -11.96
N GLU A 74 6.65 1.64 -12.69
CA GLU A 74 5.95 1.59 -13.98
C GLU A 74 4.46 1.96 -13.83
N LEU A 75 3.77 1.37 -12.85
CA LEU A 75 2.34 1.61 -12.60
C LEU A 75 2.03 3.05 -12.19
N SER A 76 2.91 3.67 -11.40
CA SER A 76 2.76 5.06 -10.95
C SER A 76 3.16 6.08 -12.02
N GLY A 77 3.77 5.64 -13.13
CA GLY A 77 4.33 6.52 -14.15
C GLY A 77 5.64 7.20 -13.70
N PHE A 78 6.24 6.75 -12.60
CA PHE A 78 7.51 7.27 -12.11
C PHE A 78 8.61 7.03 -13.13
N THR A 79 9.33 8.09 -13.50
CA THR A 79 10.50 7.97 -14.38
C THR A 79 11.75 8.47 -13.69
N MET A 80 12.87 7.77 -13.87
CA MET A 80 14.16 8.15 -13.26
C MET A 80 14.64 9.57 -13.62
N LYS A 81 14.07 10.20 -14.66
CA LYS A 81 14.34 11.59 -15.03
C LYS A 81 13.90 12.60 -13.95
N GLU A 82 12.85 12.29 -13.19
CA GLU A 82 12.33 13.16 -12.13
C GLU A 82 13.32 13.29 -10.96
N ILE A 83 14.20 12.30 -10.75
CA ILE A 83 15.26 12.34 -9.73
C ILE A 83 16.37 13.35 -10.10
N THR A 84 16.65 13.52 -11.39
CA THR A 84 17.69 14.45 -11.86
C THR A 84 17.29 15.92 -11.73
N GLU A 85 15.99 16.23 -11.67
CA GLU A 85 15.47 17.60 -11.59
C GLU A 85 15.11 18.03 -10.15
N ALA A 86 15.00 17.09 -9.22
CA ALA A 86 14.70 17.33 -7.81
C ALA A 86 15.94 17.63 -6.94
N LYS A 87 17.08 17.99 -7.55
CA LYS A 87 18.35 18.33 -6.88
C LYS A 87 18.70 19.81 -7.01
#